data_AF-A0A0J1D7H6-F1
#
_entry.id   AF-A0A0J1D7H6-F1
#
_cell.length_a   1.000
_cell.length_b   1.000
_cell.length_c   1.000
_cell.angle_alpha   90.00
_cell.angle_beta   90.00
_cell.angle_gamma   90.00
#
_symmetry.space_group_name_H-M   'P 1'
#
loop_
_entity.id
_entity.type
_entity.pdbx_description
1 polymer ?
#
loop_
_entity_poly.entity_id
_entity_poly.type
_entity_poly.pdbx_seq_one_letter_code
_entity_poly.pdbx_strand_id
1 'polypeptide(L)'
;MTADTALTNAGQAIDHAAADPHVAKYASSELDRANDSLQKAKEAWSKKHDLSATTHLAYVAQQRAATAQELANGRAADDAVMVAAANRDHAVQVAAAERNANPTALVTTTQVQEGALAGFASGASKLPTKALPMIGELAAELKHNPNAKVVIEGHTDNVGDPKFNQNLALERAQAVRSALVRQGVDINRISIRSAGDENPIANNDTSTGRRQNRRAQVIIGDTETRMVGSSQGQTSATSSGEGEQSGQNVHSGQNTENGQTGQNEQNQQNGQDNQREP
;
A
#
# COMPACT_ATOMS: atom_id res chain seq x y z
N MET A 1 -22.83 -33.81 -27.37
CA MET A 1 -23.01 -33.87 -25.90
C MET A 1 -23.98 -35.00 -25.61
N THR A 2 -23.65 -35.92 -24.70
CA THR A 2 -24.55 -37.03 -24.32
C THR A 2 -25.46 -36.61 -23.15
N ALA A 3 -26.54 -37.35 -22.92
CA ALA A 3 -27.42 -37.12 -21.77
C ALA A 3 -26.65 -37.25 -20.44
N ASP A 4 -25.80 -38.27 -20.30
CA ASP A 4 -25.01 -38.49 -19.09
C ASP A 4 -24.04 -37.34 -18.81
N THR A 5 -23.35 -36.84 -19.84
CA THR A 5 -22.48 -35.66 -19.71
C THR A 5 -23.27 -34.43 -19.30
N ALA A 6 -24.45 -34.19 -19.90
CA ALA A 6 -25.27 -33.03 -19.56
C ALA A 6 -25.77 -33.08 -18.10
N LEU A 7 -26.27 -34.24 -17.66
CA LEU A 7 -26.72 -34.45 -16.28
C LEU A 7 -25.58 -34.34 -15.26
N THR A 8 -24.40 -34.86 -15.60
CA THR A 8 -23.20 -34.77 -14.76
C THR A 8 -22.76 -33.32 -14.60
N ASN A 9 -22.63 -32.58 -15.69
CA ASN A 9 -22.21 -31.17 -15.66
C ASN A 9 -23.20 -30.31 -14.85
N ALA A 10 -24.50 -30.52 -15.05
CA ALA A 10 -25.54 -29.80 -14.30
C ALA A 10 -25.50 -30.14 -12.80
N GLY A 11 -25.28 -31.42 -12.45
CA GLY A 11 -25.08 -31.84 -11.06
C GLY A 11 -23.87 -31.17 -10.42
N GLN A 12 -22.71 -31.21 -11.07
CA GLN A 12 -21.50 -30.57 -10.57
C GLN A 12 -21.66 -29.05 -10.38
N ALA A 13 -22.36 -28.37 -11.29
CA ALA A 13 -22.63 -26.94 -11.16
C ALA A 13 -23.50 -26.63 -9.92
N ILE A 14 -24.52 -27.46 -9.66
CA ILE A 14 -25.37 -27.33 -8.48
C ILE A 14 -24.60 -27.66 -7.20
N ASP A 15 -23.78 -28.72 -7.19
CA ASP A 15 -22.98 -29.08 -6.02
C ASP A 15 -21.98 -27.97 -5.66
N HIS A 16 -21.34 -27.37 -6.68
CA HIS A 16 -20.46 -26.22 -6.51
C HIS A 16 -21.20 -24.99 -5.95
N ALA A 17 -22.41 -24.71 -6.44
CA ALA A 17 -23.24 -23.63 -5.90
C ALA A 17 -23.70 -23.92 -4.46
N ALA A 18 -24.06 -25.17 -4.16
CA ALA A 18 -24.51 -25.59 -2.82
C ALA A 18 -23.38 -25.58 -1.78
N ALA A 19 -22.12 -25.76 -2.21
CA ALA A 19 -20.96 -25.70 -1.34
C ALA A 19 -20.63 -24.27 -0.86
N ASP A 20 -21.17 -23.24 -1.51
CA ASP A 20 -20.97 -21.84 -1.12
C ASP A 20 -21.98 -21.41 -0.03
N PRO A 21 -21.53 -21.05 1.19
CA PRO A 21 -22.42 -20.59 2.26
C PRO A 21 -23.21 -19.32 1.91
N HIS A 22 -22.69 -18.47 1.03
CA HIS A 22 -23.40 -17.26 0.59
C HIS A 22 -24.59 -17.62 -0.29
N VAL A 23 -24.50 -18.69 -1.08
CA VAL A 23 -25.62 -19.16 -1.91
C VAL A 23 -26.75 -19.65 -1.01
N ALA A 24 -26.44 -20.43 0.03
CA ALA A 24 -27.42 -20.86 1.02
C ALA A 24 -28.10 -19.67 1.72
N LYS A 25 -27.36 -18.59 1.97
CA LYS A 25 -27.87 -17.39 2.66
C LYS A 25 -28.69 -16.47 1.75
N TYR A 26 -28.27 -16.23 0.52
CA TYR A 26 -28.82 -15.14 -0.33
C TYR A 26 -29.52 -15.63 -1.59
N ALA A 27 -29.29 -16.86 -2.04
CA ALA A 27 -29.75 -17.36 -3.33
C ALA A 27 -30.36 -18.78 -3.25
N SER A 28 -30.84 -19.20 -2.07
CA SER A 28 -31.44 -20.52 -1.84
C SER A 28 -32.57 -20.84 -2.83
N SER A 29 -33.46 -19.87 -3.09
CA SER A 29 -34.56 -20.06 -4.04
C SER A 29 -34.13 -20.26 -5.51
N GLU A 30 -32.98 -19.73 -5.93
CA GLU A 30 -32.44 -20.01 -7.27
C GLU A 30 -31.72 -21.36 -7.31
N LEU A 31 -31.07 -21.76 -6.21
CA LEU A 31 -30.51 -23.10 -6.07
C LEU A 31 -31.61 -24.19 -6.09
N ASP A 32 -32.76 -23.93 -5.45
CA ASP A 32 -33.92 -24.82 -5.50
C ASP A 32 -34.46 -24.96 -6.94
N ARG A 33 -34.58 -23.84 -7.68
CA ARG A 33 -35.00 -23.86 -9.08
C ARG A 33 -33.99 -24.59 -9.99
N ALA A 34 -32.70 -24.54 -9.67
CA ALA A 34 -31.67 -25.31 -10.36
C ALA A 34 -31.87 -26.82 -10.12
N ASN A 35 -32.09 -27.22 -8.86
CA ASN A 35 -32.38 -28.60 -8.48
C ASN A 35 -33.64 -29.15 -9.15
N ASP A 36 -34.74 -28.38 -9.16
CA ASP A 36 -35.97 -28.74 -9.87
C ASP A 36 -35.74 -28.99 -11.36
N SER A 37 -34.89 -28.16 -11.99
CA SER A 37 -34.54 -28.28 -13.40
C SER A 37 -33.71 -29.53 -13.67
N LEU A 38 -32.75 -29.84 -12.79
CA LEU A 38 -31.96 -31.08 -12.86
C LEU A 38 -32.83 -32.32 -12.66
N GLN A 39 -33.77 -32.29 -11.73
CA GLN A 39 -34.70 -33.41 -11.52
C GLN A 39 -35.54 -33.65 -12.78
N LYS A 40 -36.11 -32.59 -13.37
CA LYS A 40 -36.85 -32.72 -14.64
C LYS A 40 -35.98 -33.28 -15.77
N ALA A 41 -34.70 -32.90 -15.84
CA ALA A 41 -33.76 -33.45 -16.81
C ALA A 41 -33.54 -34.97 -16.60
N LYS A 42 -33.32 -35.40 -15.34
CA LYS A 42 -33.17 -36.82 -14.98
C LYS A 42 -34.43 -37.62 -15.31
N GLU A 43 -35.60 -37.05 -15.09
CA GLU A 43 -36.88 -37.68 -15.44
C GLU A 43 -37.10 -37.80 -16.96
N ALA A 44 -36.72 -36.77 -17.73
CA ALA A 44 -36.80 -36.81 -19.19
C ALA A 44 -35.95 -37.94 -19.79
N TRP A 45 -34.75 -38.15 -19.24
CA TRP A 45 -33.88 -39.24 -19.68
C TRP A 45 -34.37 -40.61 -19.21
N SER A 46 -34.72 -40.77 -17.93
CA SER A 46 -35.09 -42.07 -17.36
C SER A 46 -36.43 -42.61 -17.85
N LYS A 47 -37.42 -41.73 -18.09
CA LYS A 47 -38.78 -42.16 -18.48
C LYS A 47 -38.99 -42.18 -20.00
N LYS A 48 -38.37 -41.25 -20.73
CA LYS A 48 -38.67 -41.02 -22.15
C LYS A 48 -37.45 -41.17 -23.06
N HIS A 49 -36.25 -41.31 -22.50
CA HIS A 49 -34.98 -41.24 -23.23
C HIS A 49 -34.91 -40.02 -24.17
N ASP A 50 -35.52 -38.90 -23.75
CA ASP A 50 -35.60 -37.68 -24.55
C ASP A 50 -34.31 -36.86 -24.36
N LEU A 51 -33.37 -37.05 -25.29
CA LEU A 51 -32.08 -36.36 -25.26
C LEU A 51 -32.20 -34.83 -25.35
N SER A 52 -33.13 -34.33 -26.17
CA SER A 52 -33.30 -32.88 -26.38
C SER A 52 -33.84 -32.21 -25.12
N ALA A 53 -34.90 -32.77 -24.53
CA ALA A 53 -35.45 -32.25 -23.28
C ALA A 53 -34.43 -32.37 -22.13
N THR A 54 -33.71 -33.49 -22.05
CA THR A 54 -32.68 -33.72 -21.02
C THR A 54 -31.57 -32.68 -21.11
N THR A 55 -30.99 -32.48 -22.29
CA THR A 55 -29.89 -31.53 -22.50
C THR A 55 -30.33 -30.09 -22.25
N HIS A 56 -31.53 -29.71 -22.71
CA HIS A 56 -32.08 -28.37 -22.46
C HIS A 56 -32.32 -28.11 -20.97
N LEU A 57 -32.96 -29.03 -20.25
CA LEU A 57 -33.26 -28.88 -18.83
C LEU A 57 -31.98 -28.90 -17.97
N ALA A 58 -31.00 -29.72 -18.35
CA ALA A 58 -29.68 -29.73 -17.71
C ALA A 58 -28.94 -28.40 -17.92
N TYR A 59 -29.01 -27.81 -19.13
CA TYR A 59 -28.46 -26.48 -19.39
C TYR A 59 -29.14 -25.40 -18.54
N VAL A 60 -30.48 -25.43 -18.43
CA VAL A 60 -31.22 -24.50 -17.57
C VAL A 60 -30.81 -24.67 -16.09
N ALA A 61 -30.63 -25.90 -15.62
CA ALA A 61 -30.15 -26.17 -14.27
C ALA A 61 -28.76 -25.57 -14.03
N GLN A 62 -27.82 -25.77 -14.96
CA GLN A 62 -26.48 -25.19 -14.89
C GLN A 62 -26.52 -23.65 -14.87
N GLN A 63 -27.31 -23.03 -15.75
CA GLN A 63 -27.43 -21.58 -15.79
C GLN A 63 -27.99 -21.00 -14.50
N ARG A 64 -28.99 -21.66 -13.90
CA ARG A 64 -29.56 -21.25 -12.61
C ARG A 64 -28.58 -21.38 -11.48
N ALA A 65 -27.77 -22.45 -11.45
CA ALA A 65 -26.70 -22.60 -10.48
C ALA A 65 -25.69 -21.44 -10.58
N ALA A 66 -25.28 -21.07 -11.80
CA ALA A 66 -24.39 -19.92 -12.01
C ALA A 66 -25.03 -18.59 -11.55
N THR A 67 -26.30 -18.35 -11.88
CA THR A 67 -27.02 -17.16 -11.40
C THR A 67 -27.13 -17.11 -9.88
N ALA A 68 -27.33 -18.27 -9.22
CA ALA A 68 -27.36 -18.33 -7.76
C ALA A 68 -26.01 -17.90 -7.15
N GLN A 69 -24.89 -18.30 -7.75
CA GLN A 69 -23.55 -17.89 -7.32
C GLN A 69 -23.30 -16.39 -7.53
N GLU A 70 -23.68 -15.85 -8.69
CA GLU A 70 -23.55 -14.41 -8.96
C GLU A 70 -24.37 -13.57 -7.99
N LEU A 71 -25.62 -13.96 -7.72
CA LEU A 71 -26.48 -13.28 -6.76
C LEU A 71 -25.90 -13.34 -5.35
N ALA A 72 -25.39 -14.50 -4.94
CA ALA A 72 -24.75 -14.68 -3.64
C ALA A 72 -23.53 -13.78 -3.46
N ASN A 73 -22.65 -13.73 -4.45
CA ASN A 73 -21.46 -12.88 -4.44
C ASN A 73 -21.81 -11.40 -4.40
N GLY A 74 -22.80 -10.96 -5.19
CA GLY A 74 -23.28 -9.58 -5.18
C GLY A 74 -23.84 -9.18 -3.82
N ARG A 75 -24.72 -10.00 -3.24
CA ARG A 75 -25.32 -9.73 -1.92
C ARG A 75 -24.30 -9.79 -0.79
N ALA A 76 -23.32 -10.69 -0.85
CA ALA A 76 -22.23 -10.74 0.12
C ALA A 76 -21.38 -9.46 0.08
N ALA A 77 -21.10 -8.94 -1.13
CA ALA A 77 -20.39 -7.68 -1.30
C ALA A 77 -21.21 -6.48 -0.78
N ASP A 78 -22.51 -6.43 -1.08
CA ASP A 78 -23.41 -5.40 -0.56
C ASP A 78 -23.46 -5.40 0.98
N ASP A 79 -23.61 -6.57 1.60
CA ASP A 79 -23.59 -6.73 3.06
C ASP A 79 -22.25 -6.28 3.65
N ALA A 80 -21.12 -6.63 3.01
CA ALA A 80 -19.79 -6.20 3.46
C ALA A 80 -19.61 -4.67 3.39
N VAL A 81 -20.12 -4.03 2.33
CA VAL A 81 -20.12 -2.56 2.21
C VAL A 81 -21.00 -1.92 3.30
N MET A 82 -22.18 -2.48 3.56
CA MET A 82 -23.08 -2.00 4.62
C MET A 82 -22.45 -2.13 6.01
N VAL A 83 -21.81 -3.26 6.31
CA VAL A 83 -21.08 -3.46 7.58
C VAL A 83 -19.90 -2.50 7.70
N ALA A 84 -19.14 -2.29 6.62
CA ALA A 84 -18.04 -1.32 6.63
C ALA A 84 -18.53 0.12 6.84
N ALA A 85 -19.68 0.48 6.26
CA ALA A 85 -20.33 1.76 6.49
C ALA A 85 -20.79 1.90 7.96
N ALA A 86 -21.48 0.90 8.50
CA ALA A 86 -21.93 0.90 9.89
C ALA A 86 -20.75 0.97 10.88
N ASN A 87 -19.66 0.26 10.61
CA ASN A 87 -18.44 0.32 11.42
C ASN A 87 -17.77 1.69 11.33
N ARG A 88 -17.76 2.33 10.15
CA ARG A 88 -17.28 3.71 10.00
C ARG A 88 -18.15 4.68 10.80
N ASP A 89 -19.47 4.55 10.71
CA ASP A 89 -20.39 5.41 11.44
C ASP A 89 -20.26 5.22 12.95
N HIS A 90 -20.09 3.98 13.40
CA HIS A 90 -19.82 3.67 14.79
C HIS A 90 -18.46 4.25 15.23
N ALA A 91 -17.40 4.14 14.43
CA ALA A 91 -16.11 4.73 14.73
C ALA A 91 -16.17 6.27 14.79
N VAL A 92 -16.95 6.91 13.90
CA VAL A 92 -17.18 8.35 13.94
C VAL A 92 -17.97 8.74 15.20
N GLN A 93 -18.97 7.96 15.60
CA GLN A 93 -19.75 8.20 16.82
C GLN A 93 -18.95 7.97 18.09
N VAL A 94 -18.14 6.92 18.15
CA VAL A 94 -17.22 6.65 19.27
C VAL A 94 -16.16 7.75 19.34
N ALA A 95 -15.56 8.15 18.21
CA ALA A 95 -14.63 9.28 18.19
C ALA A 95 -15.29 10.61 18.59
N ALA A 96 -16.57 10.83 18.24
CA ALA A 96 -17.32 12.00 18.67
C ALA A 96 -17.72 11.94 20.16
N ALA A 97 -18.08 10.76 20.66
CA ALA A 97 -18.42 10.52 22.06
C ALA A 97 -17.19 10.60 22.97
N GLU A 98 -16.03 10.10 22.54
CA GLU A 98 -14.75 10.23 23.25
C GLU A 98 -14.31 11.70 23.33
N ARG A 99 -14.50 12.48 22.26
CA ARG A 99 -14.31 13.95 22.28
C ARG A 99 -15.24 14.66 23.27
N ASN A 100 -16.44 14.14 23.51
CA ASN A 100 -17.44 14.76 24.40
C ASN A 100 -17.41 14.24 25.84
N ALA A 101 -16.99 12.99 26.07
CA ALA A 101 -17.00 12.33 27.39
C ALA A 101 -15.67 12.47 28.13
N ASN A 102 -14.60 12.89 27.45
CA ASN A 102 -13.32 13.16 28.09
C ASN A 102 -12.61 14.33 27.40
N PRO A 103 -12.76 15.58 27.89
CA PRO A 103 -11.92 16.68 27.42
C PRO A 103 -10.43 16.52 27.82
N THR A 104 -9.99 15.38 28.36
CA THR A 104 -8.67 15.20 28.98
C THR A 104 -7.91 13.92 28.56
N ALA A 105 -8.45 12.99 27.77
CA ALA A 105 -7.69 11.79 27.35
C ALA A 105 -7.75 11.47 25.85
N LEU A 106 -7.30 12.41 25.02
CA LEU A 106 -6.64 12.15 23.73
C LEU A 106 -5.51 13.18 23.58
N VAL A 107 -4.63 13.23 24.59
CA VAL A 107 -3.42 14.04 24.56
C VAL A 107 -2.27 13.22 25.11
N THR A 108 -1.89 12.18 24.38
CA THR A 108 -0.54 11.61 24.44
C THR A 108 0.03 11.45 23.02
N THR A 109 -0.39 12.33 22.13
CA THR A 109 0.56 12.97 21.24
C THR A 109 0.94 14.23 21.98
N THR A 110 2.22 14.41 22.33
CA THR A 110 2.81 15.68 22.75
C THR A 110 2.03 16.82 22.12
N GLN A 111 1.52 17.76 22.93
CA GLN A 111 0.79 18.93 22.44
C GLN A 111 1.64 19.70 21.44
N VAL A 112 1.57 19.29 20.19
CA VAL A 112 1.81 20.14 19.06
C VAL A 112 0.54 20.96 18.98
N GLN A 113 0.58 22.17 19.53
CA GLN A 113 -0.33 23.22 19.13
C GLN A 113 -0.14 23.38 17.60
N GLU A 114 -0.92 22.65 16.78
CA GLU A 114 -0.86 22.72 15.31
C GLU A 114 -1.48 24.05 14.86
N GLY A 115 -0.77 25.15 15.14
CA GLY A 115 -1.04 26.45 14.55
C GLY A 115 -0.62 26.39 13.08
N ALA A 116 -1.48 25.91 12.19
CA ALA A 116 -1.27 26.09 10.76
C ALA A 116 -1.35 27.59 10.43
N LEU A 117 -0.21 28.22 10.18
CA LEU A 117 -0.13 29.61 9.74
C LEU A 117 -0.47 29.66 8.25
N ALA A 118 -1.77 29.56 7.95
CA ALA A 118 -2.29 29.47 6.59
C ALA A 118 -2.51 30.85 5.94
N GLY A 119 -2.33 30.91 4.62
CA GLY A 119 -2.69 32.08 3.82
C GLY A 119 -1.53 32.86 3.22
N PHE A 120 -0.41 32.19 2.94
CA PHE A 120 0.59 32.74 2.05
C PHE A 120 -0.01 33.00 0.66
N ALA A 121 0.40 34.12 0.04
CA ALA A 121 0.05 34.39 -1.35
C ALA A 121 0.74 33.37 -2.28
N SER A 122 0.17 33.17 -3.47
CA SER A 122 0.79 32.30 -4.48
C SER A 122 2.21 32.79 -4.80
N GLY A 123 3.17 31.87 -4.89
CA GLY A 123 4.57 32.18 -5.16
C GLY A 123 5.29 33.03 -4.09
N ALA A 124 4.67 33.27 -2.92
CA ALA A 124 5.24 34.14 -1.90
C ALA A 124 5.52 33.40 -0.58
N SER A 125 6.61 33.83 0.08
CA SER A 125 7.04 33.38 1.42
C SER A 125 6.87 34.45 2.50
N LYS A 126 6.35 35.65 2.15
CA LYS A 126 6.06 36.71 3.12
C LYS A 126 4.95 36.27 4.08
N LEU A 127 5.26 36.32 5.39
CA LEU A 127 4.31 35.98 6.45
C LEU A 127 3.09 36.93 6.40
N PRO A 128 1.85 36.41 6.40
CA PRO A 128 0.65 37.24 6.39
C PRO A 128 0.50 38.02 7.71
N THR A 129 0.04 39.28 7.67
CA THR A 129 -0.20 40.08 8.88
C THR A 129 -1.17 39.40 9.85
N LYS A 130 -2.18 38.70 9.33
CA LYS A 130 -3.14 37.91 10.11
C LYS A 130 -2.50 36.75 10.91
N ALA A 131 -1.28 36.34 10.57
CA ALA A 131 -0.55 35.30 11.28
C ALA A 131 0.23 35.85 12.48
N LEU A 132 0.41 37.17 12.60
CA LEU A 132 1.21 37.78 13.67
C LEU A 132 0.66 37.54 15.09
N PRO A 133 -0.67 37.58 15.35
CA PRO A 133 -1.20 37.26 16.68
C PRO A 133 -0.89 35.80 17.08
N MET A 134 -1.09 34.85 16.16
CA MET A 134 -0.80 33.43 16.39
C MET A 134 0.69 33.17 16.65
N ILE A 135 1.58 33.90 15.97
CA ILE A 135 3.02 33.88 16.26
C ILE A 135 3.31 34.38 17.68
N GLY A 136 2.61 35.42 18.14
CA GLY A 136 2.75 35.95 19.49
C GLY A 136 2.33 34.94 20.56
N GLU A 137 1.19 34.28 20.36
CA GLU A 137 0.68 33.22 21.24
C GLU A 137 1.66 32.03 21.30
N LEU A 138 2.11 31.52 20.15
CA LEU A 138 3.09 30.44 20.09
C LEU A 138 4.42 30.83 20.75
N ALA A 139 4.90 32.06 20.53
CA ALA A 139 6.11 32.53 21.19
C ALA A 139 5.95 32.63 22.71
N ALA A 140 4.78 33.04 23.19
CA ALA A 140 4.48 33.04 24.62
C ALA A 140 4.49 31.61 25.17
N GLU A 141 3.84 30.65 24.51
CA GLU A 141 3.84 29.25 24.92
C GLU A 141 5.26 28.66 25.00
N LEU A 142 6.09 28.90 23.98
CA LEU A 142 7.48 28.42 23.96
C LEU A 142 8.35 29.06 25.05
N LYS A 143 8.00 30.26 25.51
CA LYS A 143 8.66 30.89 26.67
C LYS A 143 8.23 30.27 27.99
N HIS A 144 6.97 29.86 28.13
CA HIS A 144 6.48 29.14 29.31
C HIS A 144 7.06 27.72 29.40
N ASN A 145 7.40 27.12 28.26
CA ASN A 145 7.95 25.77 28.15
C ASN A 145 9.41 25.82 27.64
N PRO A 146 10.42 26.18 28.46
CA PRO A 146 11.78 26.44 27.99
C PRO A 146 12.50 25.22 27.36
N ASN A 147 12.07 24.00 27.69
CA ASN A 147 12.67 22.76 27.18
C ASN A 147 12.06 22.31 25.84
N ALA A 148 10.92 22.86 25.44
CA ALA A 148 10.24 22.45 24.21
C ALA A 148 11.08 22.83 22.97
N LYS A 149 11.22 21.93 22.00
CA LYS A 149 11.78 22.26 20.69
C LYS A 149 10.68 22.24 19.65
N VAL A 150 10.87 23.01 18.59
CA VAL A 150 9.91 23.10 17.49
C VAL A 150 10.55 22.80 16.14
N VAL A 151 9.79 22.13 15.28
CA VAL A 151 10.08 21.92 13.87
C VAL A 151 9.01 22.68 13.09
N ILE A 152 9.41 23.57 12.18
CA ILE A 152 8.49 24.27 11.29
C ILE A 152 8.59 23.63 9.91
N GLU A 153 7.49 23.07 9.42
CA GLU A 153 7.39 22.51 8.08
C GLU A 153 6.62 23.47 7.16
N GLY A 154 7.22 23.83 6.03
CA GLY A 154 6.53 24.62 5.00
C GLY A 154 5.86 23.75 3.96
N HIS A 155 4.71 24.22 3.45
CA HIS A 155 3.97 23.56 2.37
C HIS A 155 3.55 24.56 1.27
N THR A 156 3.38 24.04 0.06
CA THR A 156 2.82 24.73 -1.11
C THR A 156 1.53 24.06 -1.59
N ASP A 157 0.89 24.66 -2.59
CA ASP A 157 -0.03 23.94 -3.48
C ASP A 157 0.76 23.19 -4.56
N ASN A 158 0.08 22.38 -5.36
CA ASN A 158 0.68 21.57 -6.44
C ASN A 158 0.91 22.34 -7.75
N VAL A 159 0.88 23.68 -7.72
CA VAL A 159 1.00 24.50 -8.92
C VAL A 159 2.46 24.89 -9.13
N GLY A 160 3.01 24.57 -10.30
CA GLY A 160 4.39 24.93 -10.68
C GLY A 160 5.36 23.76 -10.57
N ASP A 161 6.65 24.07 -10.58
CA ASP A 161 7.72 23.08 -10.54
C ASP A 161 7.92 22.53 -9.10
N PRO A 162 8.01 21.20 -8.90
CA PRO A 162 8.20 20.62 -7.57
C PRO A 162 9.45 21.10 -6.85
N LYS A 163 10.58 21.29 -7.55
CA LYS A 163 11.83 21.77 -6.93
C LYS A 163 11.70 23.23 -6.51
N PHE A 164 11.02 24.05 -7.30
CA PHE A 164 10.63 25.39 -6.89
C PHE A 164 9.73 25.38 -5.65
N ASN A 165 8.74 24.48 -5.61
CA ASN A 165 7.84 24.32 -4.47
C ASN A 165 8.57 23.92 -3.19
N GLN A 166 9.57 23.03 -3.29
CA GLN A 166 10.43 22.66 -2.18
C GLN A 166 11.19 23.87 -1.62
N ASN A 167 11.76 24.72 -2.47
CA ASN A 167 12.43 25.94 -2.01
C ASN A 167 11.46 26.94 -1.40
N LEU A 168 10.30 27.16 -2.04
CA LEU A 168 9.28 28.10 -1.57
C LEU A 168 8.70 27.69 -0.21
N ALA A 169 8.45 26.40 0.00
CA ALA A 169 8.03 25.87 1.29
C ALA A 169 9.11 26.11 2.36
N LEU A 170 10.39 25.87 2.06
CA LEU A 170 11.48 26.16 3.01
C LEU A 170 11.53 27.63 3.41
N GLU A 171 11.39 28.54 2.44
CA GLU A 171 11.35 29.98 2.71
C GLU A 171 10.17 30.38 3.61
N ARG A 172 9.01 29.75 3.43
CA ARG A 172 7.84 29.97 4.31
C ARG A 172 8.14 29.54 5.74
N ALA A 173 8.76 28.38 5.93
CA ALA A 173 9.18 27.92 7.25
C ALA A 173 10.21 28.88 7.88
N GLN A 174 11.14 29.40 7.08
CA GLN A 174 12.12 30.40 7.51
C GLN A 174 11.48 31.72 7.93
N ALA A 175 10.43 32.18 7.23
CA ALA A 175 9.69 33.39 7.58
C ALA A 175 9.03 33.28 8.96
N VAL A 176 8.45 32.12 9.27
CA VAL A 176 7.87 31.81 10.59
C VAL A 176 8.96 31.75 11.67
N ARG A 177 10.06 31.02 11.42
CA ARG A 177 11.22 30.97 12.35
C ARG A 177 11.70 32.37 12.69
N SER A 178 11.89 33.21 11.68
CA SER A 178 12.35 34.59 11.86
C SER A 178 11.37 35.42 12.70
N ALA A 179 10.07 35.17 12.56
CA ALA A 179 9.04 35.84 13.36
C ALA A 179 9.07 35.40 14.82
N LEU A 180 9.23 34.10 15.11
CA LEU A 180 9.36 33.58 16.47
C LEU A 180 10.65 34.07 17.16
N VAL A 181 11.76 34.12 16.42
CA VAL A 181 13.03 34.67 16.95
C VAL A 181 12.87 36.16 17.29
N ARG A 182 12.19 36.96 16.45
CA ARG A 182 11.88 38.36 16.78
C ARG A 182 11.00 38.51 18.03
N GLN A 183 10.16 37.52 18.33
CA GLN A 183 9.39 37.46 19.56
C GLN A 183 10.22 36.98 20.76
N GLY A 184 11.49 36.63 20.59
CA GLY A 184 12.41 36.25 21.67
C GLY A 184 12.48 34.75 21.95
N VAL A 185 12.06 33.89 21.01
CA VAL A 185 12.31 32.43 21.10
C VAL A 185 13.74 32.15 20.65
N ASP A 186 14.48 31.33 21.40
CA ASP A 186 15.84 30.92 21.03
C ASP A 186 15.84 30.17 19.69
N ILE A 187 16.69 30.63 18.77
CA ILE A 187 16.87 30.05 17.45
C ILE A 187 17.30 28.58 17.47
N ASN A 188 18.03 28.15 18.50
CA ASN A 188 18.49 26.77 18.68
C ASN A 188 17.36 25.80 19.02
N ARG A 189 16.21 26.33 19.46
CA ARG A 189 15.00 25.56 19.74
C ARG A 189 14.12 25.39 18.50
N ILE A 190 14.47 26.03 17.38
CA ILE A 190 13.67 26.06 16.15
C ILE A 190 14.43 25.42 15.00
N SER A 191 13.94 24.29 14.52
CA SER A 191 14.35 23.67 13.26
C SER A 191 13.31 23.94 12.17
N ILE A 192 13.74 23.90 10.90
CA ILE A 192 12.84 24.09 9.74
C ILE A 192 13.05 22.96 8.73
N ARG A 193 11.99 22.61 8.01
CA ARG A 193 12.04 21.68 6.88
C ARG A 193 11.01 22.07 5.82
N SER A 194 11.19 21.51 4.63
CA SER A 194 10.25 21.67 3.52
C SER A 194 9.53 20.36 3.26
N ALA A 195 8.22 20.45 3.04
CA ALA A 195 7.42 19.36 2.46
C ALA A 195 7.05 19.63 1.00
N GLY A 196 7.41 20.79 0.44
CA GLY A 196 6.93 21.18 -0.89
C GLY A 196 5.41 21.10 -1.01
N ASP A 197 4.92 20.45 -2.05
CA ASP A 197 3.50 20.20 -2.32
C ASP A 197 2.99 18.84 -1.80
N GLU A 198 3.82 18.12 -1.04
CA GLU A 198 3.46 16.84 -0.45
C GLU A 198 2.51 17.02 0.75
N ASN A 199 1.71 15.98 1.02
CA ASN A 199 0.75 15.92 2.12
C ASN A 199 -0.24 17.11 2.13
N PRO A 200 -1.04 17.29 1.06
CA PRO A 200 -2.06 18.33 1.01
C PRO A 200 -3.15 18.07 2.05
N ILE A 201 -3.64 19.13 2.69
CA ILE A 201 -4.73 19.05 3.69
C ILE A 201 -6.10 19.39 3.08
N ALA A 202 -6.10 19.84 1.83
CA ALA A 202 -7.30 20.20 1.09
C ALA A 202 -7.14 19.92 -0.40
N ASN A 203 -8.25 19.88 -1.14
CA ASN A 203 -8.25 19.58 -2.57
C ASN A 203 -7.53 20.68 -3.38
N ASN A 204 -6.42 20.32 -4.03
CA ASN A 204 -5.62 21.19 -4.90
C ASN A 204 -6.34 21.63 -6.19
N ASP A 205 -7.43 20.99 -6.59
CA ASP A 205 -8.20 21.39 -7.77
C ASP A 205 -8.98 22.68 -7.53
N THR A 206 -9.29 23.00 -6.26
CA THR A 206 -10.04 24.19 -5.88
C THR A 206 -9.12 25.34 -5.47
N SER A 207 -9.47 26.58 -5.81
CA SER A 207 -8.70 27.77 -5.39
C SER A 207 -8.66 27.93 -3.86
N THR A 208 -9.75 27.55 -3.18
CA THR A 208 -9.86 27.51 -1.72
C THR A 208 -8.92 26.46 -1.11
N GLY A 209 -8.93 25.23 -1.63
CA GLY A 209 -8.06 24.17 -1.12
C GLY A 209 -6.57 24.46 -1.36
N ARG A 210 -6.20 25.01 -2.53
CA ARG A 210 -4.82 25.51 -2.76
C ARG A 210 -4.39 26.53 -1.72
N ARG A 211 -5.27 27.46 -1.34
CA ARG A 211 -4.98 28.45 -0.29
C ARG A 211 -4.74 27.82 1.08
N GLN A 212 -5.45 26.74 1.40
CA GLN A 212 -5.26 26.00 2.63
C GLN A 212 -3.94 25.21 2.61
N ASN A 213 -3.55 24.65 1.45
CA ASN A 213 -2.29 23.92 1.30
C ASN A 213 -1.05 24.82 1.40
N ARG A 214 -1.15 26.10 0.98
CA ARG A 214 -0.10 27.12 1.19
C ARG A 214 -0.01 27.57 2.66
N ARG A 215 0.66 26.78 3.48
CA ARG A 215 0.77 26.95 4.94
C ARG A 215 2.18 26.68 5.46
N ALA A 216 2.41 27.07 6.70
CA ALA A 216 3.50 26.54 7.53
C ALA A 216 2.90 25.86 8.75
N GLN A 217 3.31 24.63 9.04
CA GLN A 217 2.91 23.85 10.20
C GLN A 217 4.01 23.89 11.25
N VAL A 218 3.66 24.11 12.51
CA VAL A 218 4.59 24.06 13.63
C VAL A 218 4.36 22.76 14.38
N ILE A 219 5.45 22.02 14.62
CA ILE A 219 5.48 20.74 15.32
C ILE A 219 6.30 20.91 16.59
N ILE A 220 5.66 20.87 17.75
CA ILE A 220 6.31 20.95 19.07
C ILE A 220 6.66 19.53 19.52
N GLY A 221 7.94 19.24 19.70
CA GLY A 221 8.42 17.92 20.09
C GLY A 221 9.31 17.99 21.33
N ASP A 222 9.05 17.10 22.28
CA ASP A 222 10.04 16.72 23.28
C ASP A 222 11.11 15.90 22.56
N THR A 223 12.38 16.27 22.75
CA THR A 223 13.49 15.74 21.95
C THR A 223 13.79 14.29 22.33
N GLU A 224 12.99 13.29 21.97
CA GLU A 224 13.44 11.87 21.92
C GLU A 224 12.75 10.97 20.86
N THR A 225 11.52 11.24 20.40
CA THR A 225 10.73 10.17 19.73
C THR A 225 10.71 10.17 18.18
N ARG A 226 11.75 10.63 17.47
CA ARG A 226 11.71 10.61 15.99
C ARG A 226 12.99 10.18 15.26
N MET A 227 13.75 9.28 15.87
CA MET A 227 14.94 8.64 15.27
C MET A 227 14.74 7.15 14.92
N VAL A 228 13.50 6.67 14.72
CA VAL A 228 13.27 5.29 14.24
C VAL A 228 12.33 5.31 13.04
N GLY A 229 12.89 5.38 11.84
CA GLY A 229 12.11 5.28 10.62
C GLY A 229 12.82 5.57 9.30
N SER A 230 14.10 5.23 9.12
CA SER A 230 14.73 5.12 7.78
C SER A 230 16.23 4.77 7.83
N SER A 231 16.58 3.49 7.77
CA SER A 231 17.90 3.07 7.24
C SER A 231 17.74 1.79 6.41
N GLN A 232 17.23 1.96 5.19
CA GLN A 232 17.69 1.14 4.07
C GLN A 232 18.80 1.93 3.37
N GLY A 233 20.02 1.38 3.38
CA GLY A 233 21.12 1.88 2.54
C GLY A 233 22.52 1.66 3.12
N GLN A 234 23.16 0.58 2.68
CA GLN A 234 24.59 0.52 2.32
C GLN A 234 25.66 0.67 3.43
N THR A 235 26.22 -0.48 3.81
CA THR A 235 27.66 -0.69 4.04
C THR A 235 27.97 -2.05 3.36
N SER A 236 29.03 -2.33 2.61
CA SER A 236 30.34 -1.72 2.43
C SER A 236 30.90 -2.22 1.09
N ALA A 237 31.46 -1.34 0.26
CA ALA A 237 32.34 -1.73 -0.84
C ALA A 237 33.68 -1.06 -0.60
N THR A 238 34.73 -1.84 -0.33
CA THR A 238 36.13 -1.38 -0.39
C THR A 238 37.05 -2.56 -0.68
N SER A 239 37.47 -2.64 -1.95
CA SER A 239 38.84 -2.97 -2.42
C SER A 239 39.33 -4.42 -2.25
N SER A 240 40.06 -5.09 -3.14
CA SER A 240 40.68 -4.81 -4.45
C SER A 240 41.17 -6.16 -5.00
N GLY A 241 41.32 -6.27 -6.32
CA GLY A 241 42.43 -6.99 -6.96
C GLY A 241 42.41 -8.52 -6.99
N GLU A 242 42.17 -9.04 -8.20
CA GLU A 242 43.06 -9.95 -8.96
C GLU A 242 43.80 -11.09 -8.24
N GLY A 243 43.76 -12.29 -8.83
CA GLY A 243 44.90 -13.21 -8.76
C GLY A 243 44.57 -14.68 -8.54
N GLU A 244 44.61 -15.41 -9.65
CA GLU A 244 44.85 -16.83 -9.85
C GLU A 244 45.50 -17.69 -8.74
N GLN A 245 45.00 -18.95 -8.72
CA GLN A 245 45.73 -20.22 -8.56
C GLN A 245 46.42 -20.63 -7.23
N SER A 246 46.17 -21.92 -6.93
CA SER A 246 47.10 -22.91 -6.38
C SER A 246 47.03 -23.21 -4.87
N GLY A 247 47.11 -24.52 -4.57
CA GLY A 247 47.49 -25.08 -3.27
C GLY A 247 46.32 -25.59 -2.44
N GLN A 248 45.87 -26.82 -2.62
CA GLN A 248 46.33 -28.02 -1.89
C GLN A 248 45.98 -28.07 -0.39
N ASN A 249 45.18 -29.10 -0.07
CA ASN A 249 45.31 -30.04 1.07
C ASN A 249 45.03 -29.46 2.48
N VAL A 250 44.31 -30.10 3.43
CA VAL A 250 44.16 -31.52 3.79
C VAL A 250 42.85 -31.65 4.62
N HIS A 251 42.04 -32.72 4.48
CA HIS A 251 41.82 -33.82 5.45
C HIS A 251 40.30 -33.93 5.66
N SER A 252 39.54 -35.03 5.62
CA SER A 252 39.69 -36.50 5.63
C SER A 252 38.32 -37.05 5.15
N GLY A 253 38.09 -38.26 4.68
CA GLY A 253 38.92 -39.45 4.49
C GLY A 253 38.05 -40.58 3.90
N GLN A 254 38.72 -41.64 3.44
CA GLN A 254 38.22 -43.02 3.18
C GLN A 254 37.17 -43.13 2.04
N ASN A 255 37.23 -44.05 1.07
CA ASN A 255 37.82 -45.38 1.02
C ASN A 255 38.00 -45.81 -0.46
N THR A 256 38.93 -46.73 -0.68
CA THR A 256 39.40 -47.32 -1.96
C THR A 256 38.43 -48.29 -2.64
N GLU A 257 38.43 -48.36 -3.98
CA GLU A 257 38.29 -49.62 -4.74
C GLU A 257 38.66 -49.51 -6.24
N ASN A 258 39.77 -50.18 -6.59
CA ASN A 258 40.08 -51.06 -7.75
C ASN A 258 39.61 -50.82 -9.20
N GLY A 259 40.54 -51.09 -10.14
CA GLY A 259 40.29 -51.74 -11.44
C GLY A 259 40.68 -50.93 -12.69
N GLN A 260 41.94 -50.91 -13.13
CA GLN A 260 42.58 -51.77 -14.16
C GLN A 260 42.03 -51.70 -15.60
N THR A 261 42.97 -51.61 -16.55
CA THR A 261 42.88 -51.80 -18.02
C THR A 261 42.14 -50.69 -18.79
N GLY A 262 42.66 -50.06 -19.84
CA GLY A 262 43.74 -50.40 -20.77
C GLY A 262 43.17 -50.26 -22.18
N GLN A 263 43.68 -49.31 -22.98
CA GLN A 263 43.84 -49.41 -24.43
C GLN A 263 44.36 -48.09 -24.99
N ASN A 264 45.48 -48.20 -25.69
CA ASN A 264 46.24 -47.17 -26.35
C ASN A 264 46.50 -47.74 -27.75
N GLU A 265 45.99 -47.10 -28.80
CA GLU A 265 46.17 -47.40 -30.22
C GLU A 265 45.29 -46.33 -30.94
N GLN A 266 45.69 -45.52 -31.91
CA GLN A 266 46.71 -45.52 -32.95
C GLN A 266 46.93 -44.02 -33.30
N ASN A 267 48.16 -43.49 -33.38
CA ASN A 267 49.17 -43.71 -34.41
C ASN A 267 48.94 -42.87 -35.68
N GLN A 268 49.92 -41.99 -35.94
CA GLN A 268 50.35 -41.45 -37.26
C GLN A 268 49.39 -40.44 -37.93
N GLN A 269 49.86 -39.33 -38.53
CA GLN A 269 51.07 -39.12 -39.30
C GLN A 269 51.26 -37.61 -39.57
N ASN A 270 52.54 -37.20 -39.71
CA ASN A 270 53.12 -36.22 -40.64
C ASN A 270 52.27 -35.01 -41.09
N GLY A 271 52.75 -33.77 -41.11
CA GLY A 271 54.13 -33.31 -41.26
C GLY A 271 54.12 -32.10 -42.20
N GLN A 272 54.89 -31.08 -41.83
CA GLN A 272 55.59 -30.10 -42.69
C GLN A 272 54.80 -29.30 -43.74
N ASP A 273 54.78 -27.98 -43.56
CA ASP A 273 55.26 -26.97 -44.54
C ASP A 273 55.15 -25.59 -43.86
N ASN A 274 56.21 -24.87 -43.48
CA ASN A 274 57.38 -24.34 -44.20
C ASN A 274 57.05 -23.10 -45.09
N GLN A 275 57.44 -21.93 -44.55
CA GLN A 275 58.02 -20.75 -45.20
C GLN A 275 57.18 -19.51 -45.57
N ARG A 276 57.75 -18.39 -45.08
CA ARG A 276 58.03 -17.08 -45.71
C ARG A 276 57.02 -15.94 -45.49
N GLU A 277 57.51 -14.99 -44.69
CA GLU A 277 57.26 -13.53 -44.67
C GLU A 277 57.27 -12.87 -46.06
N PRO A 278 56.95 -11.56 -46.21
CA PRO A 278 56.39 -10.60 -45.24
C PRO A 278 55.00 -10.06 -45.60
#